data_AF-A0A2W6ZXB4-F1
#
_entry.id   AF-A0A2W6ZXB4-F1
#
_cell.length_a   1.000
_cell.length_b   1.000
_cell.length_c   1.000
_cell.angle_alpha   90.00
_cell.angle_beta   90.00
_cell.angle_gamma   90.00
#
_symmetry.space_group_name_H-M   'P 1'
#
loop_
_entity.id
_entity.type
_entity.pdbx_description
1 polymer ?
#
loop_
_entity_poly.entity_id
_entity_poly.type
_entity_poly.pdbx_seq_one_letter_code
_entity_poly.pdbx_strand_id
1 'polypeptide(L)'
;MTSLDDLTLLQWFVSGDATLEANQSLRIQPANNLRQLLGRKGSLLATAYDATTPARIEVRRHTDYTDVLHQVLIDYHFLPIGQGLDSQVLCYAHHPVPQGYRVNYTAARQMWKQWWIQHSRRGNRPLQLDLLVLASHQWYPIRAIAINSGTLYVDTLRGENVYHGDDLVAWLEKEPCKEGEKNCVWAPPPGQAAPAPIAEPPVAVATVPLRAQAPAPLPLRSPIAPAHQTTVDPTLAPVVYALDGKIYIQTAVGVVVVEGKELRAYRSLHQSAIAFESQSTTAAVSQRPR
;
A
#
# COMPACT_ATOMS: atom_id res chain seq x y z
N MET A 1 -27.02 -40.49 -7.10
CA MET A 1 -27.24 -39.05 -7.37
C MET A 1 -26.36 -38.29 -6.39
N THR A 2 -25.33 -37.62 -6.89
CA THR A 2 -24.35 -36.90 -6.08
C THR A 2 -25.02 -35.68 -5.48
N SER A 3 -25.27 -35.71 -4.17
CA SER A 3 -25.70 -34.52 -3.42
C SER A 3 -24.67 -33.43 -3.63
N LEU A 4 -25.10 -32.27 -4.14
CA LEU A 4 -24.28 -31.08 -4.25
C LEU A 4 -23.70 -30.76 -2.87
N ASP A 5 -22.40 -30.46 -2.77
CA ASP A 5 -21.77 -30.12 -1.49
C ASP A 5 -22.06 -28.66 -1.11
N ASP A 6 -22.17 -28.39 0.19
CA ASP A 6 -22.45 -27.05 0.71
C ASP A 6 -21.31 -26.08 0.31
N LEU A 7 -20.06 -26.55 0.34
CA LEU A 7 -18.89 -25.75 -0.07
C LEU A 7 -18.96 -25.33 -1.54
N THR A 8 -19.34 -26.24 -2.43
CA THR A 8 -19.46 -25.97 -3.87
C THR A 8 -20.53 -24.90 -4.13
N LEU A 9 -21.65 -24.96 -3.41
CA LEU A 9 -22.71 -23.96 -3.52
C LEU A 9 -22.26 -22.60 -2.99
N LEU A 10 -21.49 -22.54 -1.90
CA LEU A 10 -20.87 -21.29 -1.42
C LEU A 10 -19.90 -20.71 -2.45
N GLN A 11 -19.07 -21.53 -3.09
CA GLN A 11 -18.15 -21.10 -4.14
C GLN A 11 -18.89 -20.55 -5.36
N TRP A 12 -19.98 -21.19 -5.80
CA TRP A 12 -20.84 -20.69 -6.88
C TRP A 12 -21.54 -19.37 -6.51
N PHE A 13 -21.96 -19.24 -5.26
CA PHE A 13 -22.52 -17.99 -4.77
C PHE A 13 -21.49 -16.85 -4.89
N VAL A 14 -20.24 -17.08 -4.52
CA VAL A 14 -19.20 -16.02 -4.59
C VAL A 14 -18.69 -15.79 -6.02
N SER A 15 -18.64 -16.82 -6.87
CA SER A 15 -18.07 -16.75 -8.23
C SER A 15 -18.80 -15.78 -9.16
N GLY A 16 -20.09 -15.54 -8.95
CA GLY A 16 -20.92 -14.80 -9.91
C GLY A 16 -21.99 -15.65 -10.58
N ASP A 17 -21.98 -16.96 -10.37
CA ASP A 17 -22.95 -17.84 -11.01
C ASP A 17 -24.35 -17.59 -10.44
N ALA A 18 -25.23 -17.07 -11.30
CA ALA A 18 -26.58 -16.62 -10.94
C ALA A 18 -27.64 -17.71 -11.15
N THR A 19 -27.24 -18.97 -11.16
CA THR A 19 -28.15 -20.11 -11.28
C THR A 19 -28.88 -20.33 -9.96
N LEU A 20 -30.18 -20.58 -10.03
CA LEU A 20 -31.00 -20.92 -8.87
C LEU A 20 -30.65 -22.36 -8.47
N GLU A 21 -29.67 -22.50 -7.59
CA GLU A 21 -29.19 -23.78 -7.10
C GLU A 21 -29.52 -23.96 -5.63
N ALA A 22 -29.85 -25.20 -5.25
CA ALA A 22 -30.22 -25.53 -3.88
C ALA A 22 -29.67 -26.91 -3.49
N ASN A 23 -29.22 -27.00 -2.24
CA ASN A 23 -28.92 -28.24 -1.55
C ASN A 23 -29.89 -28.43 -0.36
N GLN A 24 -29.75 -29.52 0.38
CA GLN A 24 -30.51 -29.81 1.60
C GLN A 24 -30.38 -28.71 2.67
N SER A 25 -29.26 -27.98 2.68
CA SER A 25 -28.95 -26.98 3.70
C SER A 25 -28.97 -25.54 3.21
N LEU A 26 -28.64 -25.31 1.93
CA LEU A 26 -28.41 -23.97 1.37
C LEU A 26 -29.17 -23.76 0.06
N ARG A 27 -29.54 -22.53 -0.23
CA ARG A 27 -30.18 -22.15 -1.49
C ARG A 27 -29.68 -20.80 -1.96
N ILE A 28 -29.30 -20.71 -3.24
CA ILE A 28 -29.02 -19.45 -3.92
C ILE A 28 -30.32 -18.98 -4.57
N GLN A 29 -30.69 -17.73 -4.31
CA GLN A 29 -31.83 -17.09 -4.92
C GLN A 29 -31.38 -15.81 -5.64
N PRO A 30 -31.47 -15.76 -6.98
CA PRO A 30 -31.30 -14.50 -7.70
C PRO A 30 -32.54 -13.62 -7.49
N ALA A 31 -32.33 -12.33 -7.21
CA ALA A 31 -33.39 -11.34 -7.05
C ALA A 31 -33.02 -10.05 -7.78
N ASN A 32 -33.58 -9.86 -8.98
CA ASN A 32 -33.40 -8.72 -9.90
C ASN A 32 -31.93 -8.38 -10.23
N ASN A 33 -31.18 -7.82 -9.27
CA ASN A 33 -29.79 -7.34 -9.40
C ASN A 33 -28.87 -7.76 -8.24
N LEU A 34 -29.36 -8.63 -7.36
CA LEU A 34 -28.61 -9.16 -6.23
C LEU A 34 -28.82 -10.66 -6.12
N ARG A 35 -27.87 -11.35 -5.50
CA ARG A 35 -27.97 -12.78 -5.21
C ARG A 35 -28.04 -12.96 -3.70
N GLN A 36 -28.97 -13.78 -3.25
CA GLN A 36 -29.15 -14.08 -1.84
C GLN A 36 -28.80 -15.53 -1.56
N LEU A 37 -28.04 -15.74 -0.50
CA LEU A 37 -27.79 -17.06 0.05
C LEU A 37 -28.71 -17.27 1.25
N LEU A 38 -29.56 -18.28 1.17
CA LEU A 38 -30.53 -18.65 2.19
C LEU A 38 -30.15 -19.99 2.81
N GLY A 39 -30.34 -20.12 4.13
CA GLY A 39 -30.23 -21.39 4.83
C GLY A 39 -31.52 -22.21 4.76
N ARG A 40 -31.47 -23.45 5.27
CA ARG A 40 -32.57 -24.43 5.26
C ARG A 40 -33.91 -23.92 5.80
N LYS A 41 -33.88 -23.00 6.77
CA LYS A 41 -35.07 -22.39 7.39
C LYS A 41 -35.53 -21.11 6.69
N GLY A 42 -34.99 -20.78 5.51
CA GLY A 42 -35.23 -19.51 4.81
C GLY A 42 -34.54 -18.31 5.45
N SER A 43 -33.61 -18.54 6.39
CA SER A 43 -32.82 -17.47 7.00
C SER A 43 -31.81 -16.91 5.99
N LEU A 44 -31.79 -15.60 5.82
CA LEU A 44 -30.78 -14.93 5.01
C LEU A 44 -29.40 -15.09 5.67
N LEU A 45 -28.44 -15.61 4.91
CA LEU A 45 -27.05 -15.80 5.34
C LEU A 45 -26.14 -14.74 4.72
N ALA A 46 -26.27 -14.53 3.41
CA ALA A 46 -25.49 -13.52 2.70
C ALA A 46 -26.29 -12.89 1.54
N THR A 47 -25.90 -11.68 1.15
CA THR A 47 -26.43 -10.97 -0.02
C THR A 47 -25.27 -10.41 -0.83
N ALA A 48 -25.17 -10.78 -2.10
CA ALA A 48 -24.22 -10.25 -3.04
C ALA A 48 -24.89 -9.19 -3.92
N TYR A 49 -24.27 -8.01 -3.98
CA TYR A 49 -24.66 -6.89 -4.81
C TYR A 49 -23.71 -6.85 -6.01
N ASP A 50 -24.07 -7.57 -7.06
CA ASP A 50 -23.24 -7.64 -8.27
C ASP A 50 -23.33 -6.35 -9.10
N ALA A 51 -24.42 -5.59 -8.95
CA ALA A 51 -24.63 -4.33 -9.65
C ALA A 51 -23.80 -3.15 -9.09
N THR A 52 -23.18 -3.28 -7.91
CA THR A 52 -22.34 -2.23 -7.34
C THR A 52 -20.90 -2.37 -7.82
N THR A 53 -20.23 -1.25 -8.13
CA THR A 53 -18.80 -1.22 -8.48
C THR A 53 -18.02 -0.51 -7.37
N PRO A 54 -17.14 -1.19 -6.62
CA PRO A 54 -16.80 -2.62 -6.71
C PRO A 54 -17.92 -3.53 -6.18
N ALA A 55 -17.94 -4.79 -6.65
CA ALA A 55 -18.87 -5.80 -6.19
C ALA A 55 -18.78 -5.96 -4.67
N ARG A 56 -19.94 -6.00 -4.01
CA ARG A 56 -20.03 -6.03 -2.55
C ARG A 56 -20.84 -7.22 -2.09
N ILE A 57 -20.39 -7.87 -1.02
CA ILE A 57 -21.09 -8.98 -0.40
C ILE A 57 -21.30 -8.66 1.08
N GLU A 58 -22.52 -8.86 1.54
CA GLU A 58 -22.95 -8.68 2.91
C GLU A 58 -23.23 -10.02 3.55
N VAL A 59 -22.54 -10.35 4.63
CA VAL A 59 -22.68 -11.62 5.35
C VAL A 59 -23.23 -11.35 6.74
N ARG A 60 -24.28 -12.07 7.13
CA ARG A 60 -24.83 -11.99 8.49
C ARG A 60 -23.91 -12.72 9.48
N ARG A 61 -23.61 -12.03 10.58
CA ARG A 61 -22.87 -12.54 11.73
C ARG A 61 -23.71 -13.56 12.49
N HIS A 62 -23.03 -14.43 13.24
CA HIS A 62 -23.64 -15.46 14.09
C HIS A 62 -24.45 -16.51 13.34
N THR A 63 -24.07 -16.81 12.10
CA THR A 63 -24.60 -17.95 11.35
C THR A 63 -23.60 -19.09 11.33
N ASP A 64 -24.08 -20.34 11.20
CA ASP A 64 -23.23 -21.54 11.19
C ASP A 64 -22.23 -21.57 10.03
N TYR A 65 -22.47 -20.77 8.98
CA TYR A 65 -21.65 -20.69 7.77
C TYR A 65 -20.75 -19.45 7.73
N THR A 66 -20.73 -18.62 8.77
CA THR A 66 -19.98 -17.34 8.78
C THR A 66 -18.49 -17.55 8.50
N ASP A 67 -17.87 -18.50 9.18
CA ASP A 67 -16.43 -18.75 9.06
C ASP A 67 -16.05 -19.35 7.70
N VAL A 68 -16.88 -20.27 7.19
CA VAL A 68 -16.68 -20.89 5.87
C VAL A 68 -16.86 -19.86 4.76
N LEU A 69 -17.91 -19.03 4.83
CA LEU A 69 -18.11 -17.92 3.92
C LEU A 69 -16.96 -16.94 3.97
N HIS A 70 -16.45 -16.62 5.16
CA HIS A 70 -15.31 -15.74 5.30
C HIS A 70 -14.09 -16.28 4.55
N GLN A 71 -13.75 -17.56 4.69
CA GLN A 71 -12.64 -18.19 3.98
C GLN A 71 -12.85 -18.14 2.46
N VAL A 72 -14.01 -18.58 1.98
CA VAL A 72 -14.34 -18.58 0.55
C VAL A 72 -14.29 -17.17 -0.02
N LEU A 73 -14.76 -16.15 0.70
CA LEU A 73 -14.69 -14.76 0.26
C LEU A 73 -13.25 -14.28 0.09
N ILE A 74 -12.36 -14.59 1.04
CA ILE A 74 -10.94 -14.23 0.94
C ILE A 74 -10.28 -14.92 -0.27
N ASP A 75 -10.59 -16.19 -0.51
CA ASP A 75 -10.09 -16.95 -1.66
C ASP A 75 -10.49 -16.31 -3.00
N TYR A 76 -11.69 -15.74 -3.07
CA TYR A 76 -12.22 -15.00 -4.22
C TYR A 76 -11.93 -13.49 -4.17
N HIS A 77 -10.96 -13.06 -3.36
CA HIS A 77 -10.49 -11.67 -3.28
C HIS A 77 -11.52 -10.64 -2.78
N PHE A 78 -12.51 -11.10 -2.02
CA PHE A 78 -13.44 -10.26 -1.28
C PHE A 78 -12.88 -10.00 0.12
N LEU A 79 -12.49 -8.75 0.39
CA LEU A 79 -11.88 -8.36 1.65
C LEU A 79 -12.90 -7.63 2.53
N PRO A 80 -12.87 -7.84 3.86
CA PRO A 80 -13.77 -7.16 4.77
C PRO A 80 -13.44 -5.66 4.82
N ILE A 81 -14.44 -4.83 4.53
CA ILE A 81 -14.36 -3.36 4.56
C ILE A 81 -14.96 -2.76 5.83
N GLY A 82 -15.60 -3.58 6.66
CA GLY A 82 -16.16 -3.17 7.95
C GLY A 82 -17.55 -3.76 8.22
N GLN A 83 -18.28 -3.09 9.10
CA GLN A 83 -19.67 -3.41 9.43
C GLN A 83 -20.60 -2.75 8.42
N GLY A 84 -21.68 -3.45 8.08
CA GLY A 84 -22.75 -2.89 7.25
C GLY A 84 -23.59 -1.87 7.98
N LEU A 85 -24.69 -1.46 7.34
CA LEU A 85 -25.72 -0.61 7.95
C LEU A 85 -26.23 -1.20 9.27
N ASP A 86 -26.31 -2.53 9.31
CA ASP A 86 -26.61 -3.29 10.52
C ASP A 86 -25.31 -3.83 11.14
N SER A 87 -25.15 -3.66 12.45
CA SER A 87 -24.00 -4.20 13.23
C SER A 87 -23.88 -5.73 13.17
N GLN A 88 -24.96 -6.40 12.74
CA GLN A 88 -25.05 -7.85 12.53
C GLN A 88 -24.57 -8.27 11.14
N VAL A 89 -24.10 -7.35 10.29
CA VAL A 89 -23.67 -7.63 8.93
C VAL A 89 -22.21 -7.23 8.76
N LEU A 90 -21.42 -8.14 8.18
CA LEU A 90 -20.06 -7.90 7.69
C LEU A 90 -20.10 -7.59 6.21
N CYS A 91 -19.44 -6.51 5.81
CA CYS A 91 -19.34 -6.13 4.42
C CYS A 91 -17.98 -6.50 3.86
N TYR A 92 -18.02 -7.10 2.68
CA TYR A 92 -16.86 -7.47 1.90
C TYR A 92 -16.92 -6.75 0.56
N ALA A 93 -15.77 -6.26 0.08
CA ALA A 93 -15.64 -5.67 -1.24
C ALA A 93 -14.60 -6.43 -2.05
N HIS A 94 -14.88 -6.60 -3.34
CA HIS A 94 -13.93 -7.18 -4.27
C HIS A 94 -12.77 -6.21 -4.52
N HIS A 95 -11.55 -6.67 -4.32
CA HIS A 95 -10.34 -5.92 -4.66
C HIS A 95 -9.51 -6.70 -5.68
N PRO A 96 -9.24 -6.14 -6.88
CA PRO A 96 -8.48 -6.84 -7.89
C PRO A 96 -7.05 -7.07 -7.40
N VAL A 97 -6.59 -8.32 -7.46
CA VAL A 97 -5.25 -8.73 -7.03
C VAL A 97 -4.33 -8.79 -8.24
N PRO A 98 -3.15 -8.14 -8.20
CA PRO A 98 -2.17 -8.26 -9.27
C PRO A 98 -1.69 -9.70 -9.46
N GLN A 99 -1.40 -10.10 -10.70
CA GLN A 99 -0.94 -11.45 -11.02
C GLN A 99 0.38 -11.79 -10.30
N GLY A 100 0.50 -13.01 -9.79
CA GLY A 100 1.68 -13.49 -9.06
C GLY A 100 1.73 -13.03 -7.60
N TYR A 101 0.61 -12.58 -7.06
CA TYR A 101 0.46 -12.25 -5.65
C TYR A 101 -0.62 -13.11 -5.00
N ARG A 102 -0.37 -13.47 -3.75
CA ARG A 102 -1.31 -14.14 -2.86
C ARG A 102 -1.87 -13.15 -1.86
N VAL A 103 -3.19 -13.16 -1.68
CA VAL A 103 -3.87 -12.39 -0.63
C VAL A 103 -3.68 -13.08 0.71
N ASN A 104 -3.33 -12.30 1.73
CA ASN A 104 -3.29 -12.70 3.12
C ASN A 104 -4.16 -11.74 3.93
N TYR A 105 -5.05 -12.30 4.76
CA TYR A 105 -5.86 -11.53 5.71
C TYR A 105 -5.55 -12.04 7.11
N THR A 106 -4.67 -11.31 7.81
CA THR A 106 -4.04 -11.78 9.06
C THR A 106 -3.73 -10.61 9.98
N ALA A 107 -3.37 -10.90 11.24
CA ALA A 107 -2.95 -9.87 12.17
C ALA A 107 -1.72 -9.09 11.66
N ALA A 108 -1.67 -7.78 11.88
CA ALA A 108 -0.61 -6.89 11.41
C ALA A 108 0.80 -7.36 11.81
N ARG A 109 0.92 -7.99 13.00
CA ARG A 109 2.17 -8.62 13.46
C ARG A 109 2.68 -9.73 12.53
N GLN A 110 1.81 -10.47 11.85
CA GLN A 110 2.19 -11.53 10.91
C GLN A 110 2.74 -10.92 9.61
N MET A 111 2.06 -9.90 9.08
CA MET A 111 2.55 -9.12 7.95
C MET A 111 3.95 -8.54 8.24
N TRP A 112 4.14 -7.94 9.42
CA TRP A 112 5.45 -7.39 9.80
C TRP A 112 6.55 -8.45 9.88
N LYS A 113 6.26 -9.61 10.48
CA LYS A 113 7.23 -10.71 10.49
C LYS A 113 7.67 -11.08 9.08
N GLN A 114 6.73 -11.16 8.14
CA GLN A 114 7.05 -11.49 6.76
C GLN A 114 7.84 -10.38 6.07
N TRP A 115 7.45 -9.13 6.27
CA TRP A 115 8.19 -7.97 5.79
C TRP A 115 9.64 -7.98 6.30
N TRP A 116 9.84 -8.22 7.60
CA TRP A 116 11.16 -8.25 8.23
C TRP A 116 12.07 -9.34 7.66
N ILE A 117 11.55 -10.56 7.47
CA ILE A 117 12.29 -11.67 6.87
C ILE A 117 12.77 -11.29 5.46
N GLN A 118 11.90 -10.69 4.65
CA GLN A 118 12.26 -10.30 3.29
C GLN A 118 13.20 -9.09 3.26
N HIS A 119 13.02 -8.14 4.17
CA HIS A 119 13.88 -6.97 4.32
C HIS A 119 15.30 -7.39 4.73
N SER A 120 15.45 -8.32 5.68
CA SER A 120 16.77 -8.82 6.11
C SER A 120 17.56 -9.57 5.04
N ARG A 121 16.87 -10.13 4.03
CA ARG A 121 17.49 -10.88 2.94
C ARG A 121 17.90 -9.98 1.76
N ARG A 122 17.60 -8.68 1.83
CA ARG A 122 17.81 -7.74 0.72
C ARG A 122 19.13 -6.99 0.85
N GLY A 123 19.78 -6.78 -0.30
CA GLY A 123 20.74 -5.69 -0.50
C GLY A 123 20.04 -4.36 -0.79
N ASN A 124 20.81 -3.29 -1.03
CA ASN A 124 20.36 -1.91 -1.25
C ASN A 124 19.41 -1.70 -2.46
N ARG A 125 18.17 -2.21 -2.39
CA ARG A 125 17.10 -1.91 -3.36
C ARG A 125 16.13 -0.89 -2.75
N PRO A 126 15.86 0.22 -3.44
CA PRO A 126 15.09 1.34 -2.88
C PRO A 126 13.57 1.10 -2.79
N LEU A 127 13.01 0.10 -3.49
CA LEU A 127 11.57 -0.21 -3.46
C LEU A 127 11.33 -1.71 -3.35
N GLN A 128 10.51 -2.11 -2.37
CA GLN A 128 10.05 -3.49 -2.20
C GLN A 128 8.70 -3.68 -2.88
N LEU A 129 8.66 -4.52 -3.90
CA LEU A 129 7.43 -4.94 -4.58
C LEU A 129 7.00 -6.33 -4.12
N ASP A 130 7.66 -6.88 -3.10
CA ASP A 130 7.43 -8.25 -2.66
C ASP A 130 6.25 -8.33 -1.67
N LEU A 131 5.95 -7.23 -0.97
CA LEU A 131 4.75 -7.06 -0.15
C LEU A 131 3.99 -5.80 -0.53
N LEU A 132 2.66 -5.93 -0.62
CA LEU A 132 1.75 -4.80 -0.76
C LEU A 132 0.73 -4.79 0.38
N VAL A 133 0.26 -3.61 0.78
CA VAL A 133 -0.81 -3.43 1.76
C VAL A 133 -1.99 -2.74 1.09
N LEU A 134 -3.21 -3.09 1.50
CA LEU A 134 -4.40 -2.39 1.03
C LEU A 134 -4.52 -1.05 1.78
N ALA A 135 -4.36 0.06 1.07
CA ALA A 135 -4.58 1.40 1.63
C ALA A 135 -5.62 2.16 0.79
N SER A 136 -6.72 2.54 1.44
CA SER A 136 -7.89 3.19 0.81
C SER A 136 -8.24 2.62 -0.56
N HIS A 137 -8.58 1.32 -0.55
CA HIS A 137 -9.10 0.51 -1.65
C HIS A 137 -8.12 0.19 -2.79
N GLN A 138 -6.84 0.51 -2.66
CA GLN A 138 -5.80 0.18 -3.64
C GLN A 138 -4.59 -0.47 -2.97
N TRP A 139 -3.89 -1.32 -3.73
CA TRP A 139 -2.69 -2.01 -3.26
C TRP A 139 -1.46 -1.12 -3.42
N TYR A 140 -0.72 -0.92 -2.32
CA TYR A 140 0.51 -0.12 -2.34
C TYR A 140 1.70 -0.93 -1.81
N PRO A 141 2.88 -0.78 -2.42
CA PRO A 141 4.09 -1.39 -1.90
C PRO A 141 4.47 -0.77 -0.55
N ILE A 142 4.92 -1.63 0.36
CA ILE A 142 5.42 -1.20 1.68
C ILE A 142 6.85 -0.65 1.50
N ARG A 143 7.07 0.59 1.94
CA ARG A 143 8.40 1.24 1.89
C ARG A 143 9.19 0.98 3.15
N ALA A 144 8.53 1.17 4.29
CA ALA A 144 9.12 0.95 5.61
C ALA A 144 8.02 0.56 6.59
N ILE A 145 8.38 -0.19 7.63
CA ILE A 145 7.53 -0.42 8.78
C ILE A 145 8.32 -0.01 10.02
N ALA A 146 7.80 0.95 10.78
CA ALA A 146 8.29 1.28 12.11
C ALA A 146 7.36 0.67 13.17
N ILE A 147 7.92 0.31 14.32
CA ILE A 147 7.16 -0.22 15.45
C ILE A 147 7.39 0.66 16.67
N ASN A 148 6.30 1.05 17.32
CA ASN A 148 6.34 1.69 18.62
C ASN A 148 5.26 1.09 19.53
N SER A 149 5.67 0.52 20.65
CA SER A 149 4.76 0.06 21.72
C SER A 149 3.61 -0.87 21.27
N GLY A 150 3.88 -1.75 20.30
CA GLY A 150 2.87 -2.68 19.76
C GLY A 150 2.05 -2.12 18.58
N THR A 151 2.26 -0.87 18.22
CA THR A 151 1.68 -0.21 17.05
C THR A 151 2.67 -0.23 15.90
N LEU A 152 2.17 -0.58 14.71
CA LEU A 152 2.90 -0.62 13.45
C LEU A 152 2.54 0.61 12.61
N TYR A 153 3.58 1.29 12.15
CA TYR A 153 3.48 2.43 11.24
C TYR A 153 4.00 1.99 9.88
N VAL A 154 3.09 1.77 8.95
CA VAL A 154 3.37 1.24 7.62
C VAL A 154 3.42 2.39 6.64
N ASP A 155 4.62 2.74 6.19
CA ASP A 155 4.83 3.78 5.21
C ASP A 155 4.63 3.24 3.79
N THR A 156 3.79 3.94 3.03
CA THR A 156 3.46 3.62 1.64
C THR A 156 3.64 4.87 0.78
N LEU A 157 3.60 4.74 -0.55
CA LEU A 157 3.64 5.91 -1.44
C LEU A 157 2.45 6.88 -1.23
N ARG A 158 1.36 6.41 -0.61
CA ARG A 158 0.18 7.22 -0.30
C ARG A 158 0.28 7.92 1.07
N GLY A 159 1.20 7.50 1.92
CA GLY A 159 1.34 7.96 3.29
C GLY A 159 1.48 6.82 4.29
N GLU A 160 1.44 7.18 5.57
CA GLU A 160 1.58 6.26 6.69
C GLU A 160 0.22 5.71 7.12
N ASN A 161 0.12 4.38 7.28
CA ASN A 161 -1.03 3.71 7.86
C ASN A 161 -0.64 3.15 9.23
N VAL A 162 -1.53 3.31 10.21
CA VAL A 162 -1.29 2.89 11.59
C VAL A 162 -2.15 1.68 11.91
N TYR A 163 -1.52 0.60 12.37
CA TYR A 163 -2.19 -0.65 12.75
C TYR A 163 -1.71 -1.09 14.13
N HIS A 164 -2.61 -1.57 14.98
CA HIS A 164 -2.22 -2.32 16.17
C HIS A 164 -1.76 -3.73 15.79
N GLY A 165 -0.89 -4.34 16.59
CA GLY A 165 -0.31 -5.67 16.27
C GLY A 165 -1.32 -6.80 16.05
N ASP A 166 -2.50 -6.68 16.67
CA ASP A 166 -3.60 -7.65 16.57
C ASP A 166 -4.68 -7.24 15.55
N ASP A 167 -4.55 -6.07 14.92
CA ASP A 167 -5.49 -5.63 13.88
C ASP A 167 -5.36 -6.55 12.67
N LEU A 168 -6.51 -6.95 12.11
CA LEU A 168 -6.54 -7.73 10.89
C LEU A 168 -6.31 -6.82 9.69
N VAL A 169 -5.27 -7.13 8.93
CA VAL A 169 -4.84 -6.36 7.76
C VAL A 169 -4.83 -7.27 6.54
N ALA A 170 -5.33 -6.73 5.43
CA ALA A 170 -5.20 -7.35 4.13
C ALA A 170 -3.87 -6.91 3.46
N TRP A 171 -3.05 -7.88 3.11
CA TRP A 171 -1.76 -7.65 2.46
C TRP A 171 -1.51 -8.71 1.39
N LEU A 172 -0.69 -8.37 0.40
CA LEU A 172 -0.29 -9.26 -0.68
C LEU A 172 1.14 -9.70 -0.47
N GLU A 173 1.38 -10.97 -0.70
CA GLU A 173 2.71 -11.53 -0.82
C GLU A 173 2.98 -11.92 -2.26
N LYS A 174 4.13 -11.52 -2.80
CA LYS A 174 4.57 -12.00 -4.11
C LYS A 174 4.89 -13.48 -4.02
N GLU A 175 4.20 -14.29 -4.82
CA GLU A 175 4.51 -15.71 -4.91
C GLU A 175 5.91 -15.87 -5.51
N PRO A 176 6.75 -16.75 -4.95
CA PRO A 176 8.03 -17.05 -5.56
C PRO A 176 7.75 -17.64 -6.94
N CYS A 177 8.09 -16.90 -8.00
CA CYS A 177 8.08 -17.44 -9.35
C CYS A 177 8.91 -18.72 -9.30
N LYS A 178 8.28 -19.88 -9.52
CA LYS A 178 9.03 -21.09 -9.83
C LYS A 178 9.74 -20.78 -11.14
N GLU A 179 11.05 -20.55 -11.05
CA GLU A 179 11.93 -20.30 -12.17
C GLU A 179 11.98 -21.58 -13.03
N GLY A 180 10.97 -21.73 -13.87
CA GLY A 180 10.75 -22.86 -14.76
C GLY A 180 10.09 -22.45 -16.08
N GLU A 181 9.56 -21.21 -16.19
CA GLU A 181 9.06 -20.70 -17.46
C GLU A 181 9.51 -19.27 -17.72
N LYS A 182 10.59 -19.22 -18.51
CA LYS A 182 10.88 -18.21 -19.54
C LYS A 182 11.19 -16.81 -19.01
N ASN A 183 12.50 -16.54 -19.01
CA ASN A 183 13.07 -15.29 -19.50
C ASN A 183 12.26 -14.76 -20.70
N CYS A 184 11.28 -13.90 -20.44
CA CYS A 184 10.92 -12.85 -21.37
C CYS A 184 11.76 -11.63 -20.99
N VAL A 185 13.08 -11.79 -21.16
CA VAL A 185 13.93 -10.66 -21.47
C VAL A 185 13.28 -10.03 -22.69
N TRP A 186 12.91 -8.77 -22.56
CA TRP A 186 12.47 -7.93 -23.66
C TRP A 186 13.48 -8.08 -24.81
N ALA A 187 13.16 -8.95 -25.76
CA ALA A 187 13.93 -9.06 -26.99
C ALA A 187 13.57 -7.80 -27.79
N PRO A 188 14.55 -6.93 -28.12
CA PRO A 188 14.30 -5.89 -29.11
C PRO A 188 13.79 -6.58 -30.40
N PRO A 189 12.81 -5.99 -31.09
CA PRO A 189 12.24 -6.61 -32.29
C PRO A 189 13.37 -6.95 -33.28
N PRO A 190 13.36 -8.17 -33.86
CA PRO A 190 14.39 -8.58 -34.81
C PRO A 190 14.40 -7.59 -35.98
N GLY A 191 15.63 -7.19 -36.35
CA GLY A 191 15.92 -6.07 -37.23
C GLY A 191 15.03 -6.01 -38.47
N GLN A 192 14.49 -4.81 -38.70
CA GLN A 192 14.10 -4.41 -40.05
C GLN A 192 15.34 -4.50 -40.94
N ALA A 193 15.35 -5.53 -41.78
CA ALA A 193 16.24 -5.64 -42.91
C ALA A 193 16.03 -4.40 -43.79
N ALA A 194 16.99 -3.48 -43.75
CA ALA A 194 17.13 -2.47 -44.77
C ALA A 194 17.38 -3.17 -46.12
N PRO A 195 16.68 -2.79 -47.19
CA PRO A 195 16.95 -3.34 -48.51
C PRO A 195 18.36 -2.94 -48.98
N ALA A 196 19.08 -3.93 -49.50
CA ALA A 196 20.44 -3.81 -50.02
C ALA A 196 20.57 -2.72 -51.09
N PRO A 197 21.63 -1.90 -51.07
CA PRO A 197 22.10 -1.21 -52.27
C PRO A 197 22.99 -2.14 -53.10
N ILE A 198 22.72 -2.11 -54.40
CA ILE A 198 23.42 -2.82 -55.48
C ILE A 198 24.86 -2.30 -55.63
N ALA A 199 25.74 -3.21 -56.06
CA ALA A 199 27.20 -3.14 -56.19
C ALA A 199 27.79 -1.97 -57.03
N GLU A 200 28.85 -1.34 -56.47
CA GLU A 200 30.25 -1.13 -56.95
C GLU A 200 30.61 -0.89 -58.45
N PRO A 201 31.83 -0.39 -58.83
CA PRO A 201 32.97 0.21 -58.09
C PRO A 201 33.62 1.42 -58.88
N PRO A 202 34.97 1.64 -58.96
CA PRO A 202 35.87 2.25 -57.97
C PRO A 202 36.66 3.47 -58.53
N VAL A 203 37.14 4.39 -57.69
CA VAL A 203 38.35 5.20 -58.02
C VAL A 203 39.17 5.49 -56.75
N ALA A 204 40.48 5.30 -56.89
CA ALA A 204 41.51 5.42 -55.88
C ALA A 204 41.99 6.88 -55.64
N VAL A 205 42.95 6.99 -54.71
CA VAL A 205 44.03 8.00 -54.58
C VAL A 205 43.93 8.98 -53.40
N ALA A 206 44.60 8.56 -52.31
CA ALA A 206 45.72 9.20 -51.62
C ALA A 206 45.62 10.55 -50.86
N THR A 207 46.33 10.53 -49.73
CA THR A 207 47.21 11.56 -49.10
C THR A 207 46.67 12.54 -48.01
N VAL A 208 46.96 12.18 -46.74
CA VAL A 208 47.60 12.89 -45.58
C VAL A 208 47.75 14.46 -45.58
N PRO A 209 48.15 15.12 -44.46
CA PRO A 209 47.46 15.58 -43.21
C PRO A 209 47.55 17.12 -42.97
N LEU A 210 46.97 17.64 -41.87
CA LEU A 210 47.46 18.75 -40.98
C LEU A 210 46.25 19.26 -40.15
N ARG A 211 46.30 19.81 -38.94
CA ARG A 211 47.23 19.96 -37.81
C ARG A 211 46.59 20.99 -36.86
N ALA A 212 46.80 20.84 -35.54
CA ALA A 212 46.74 21.89 -34.49
C ALA A 212 45.37 22.52 -34.21
N GLN A 213 45.02 22.97 -32.99
CA GLN A 213 45.74 23.20 -31.73
C GLN A 213 44.70 23.44 -30.63
N ALA A 214 44.99 23.01 -29.40
CA ALA A 214 44.50 23.66 -28.18
C ALA A 214 45.39 24.89 -27.89
N PRO A 215 44.91 25.88 -27.11
CA PRO A 215 45.28 25.90 -25.68
C PRO A 215 44.21 26.46 -24.72
N ALA A 216 44.42 26.18 -23.44
CA ALA A 216 43.66 26.61 -22.26
C ALA A 216 44.12 28.01 -21.74
N PRO A 217 44.01 28.36 -20.43
CA PRO A 217 42.86 28.88 -19.67
C PRO A 217 43.16 30.24 -18.97
N LEU A 218 42.32 30.64 -17.96
CA LEU A 218 42.56 31.58 -16.81
C LEU A 218 41.76 32.93 -16.84
N PRO A 219 41.72 33.75 -15.75
CA PRO A 219 40.96 33.60 -14.50
C PRO A 219 40.28 34.93 -13.98
N LEU A 220 39.72 34.91 -12.75
CA LEU A 220 39.68 35.98 -11.69
C LEU A 220 38.34 36.53 -11.17
N ARG A 221 38.23 36.42 -9.82
CA ARG A 221 37.82 37.40 -8.77
C ARG A 221 36.33 37.74 -8.48
N SER A 222 35.92 37.28 -7.28
CA SER A 222 35.13 37.83 -6.13
C SER A 222 34.68 39.31 -6.18
N PRO A 223 33.68 39.84 -5.38
CA PRO A 223 33.48 39.56 -3.92
C PRO A 223 32.09 39.85 -3.22
N ILE A 224 31.99 39.50 -1.91
CA ILE A 224 31.27 40.13 -0.74
C ILE A 224 29.71 40.03 -0.55
N ALA A 225 29.32 39.28 0.52
CA ALA A 225 28.34 39.49 1.64
C ALA A 225 26.84 39.91 1.38
N PRO A 226 25.86 39.73 2.31
CA PRO A 226 25.97 39.42 3.75
C PRO A 226 25.06 38.30 4.32
N ALA A 227 25.30 38.01 5.60
CA ALA A 227 24.64 37.04 6.45
C ALA A 227 23.19 37.39 6.78
N HIS A 228 22.32 36.38 6.78
CA HIS A 228 21.04 36.42 7.49
C HIS A 228 21.15 35.60 8.78
N GLN A 229 21.38 36.30 9.89
CA GLN A 229 21.10 35.77 11.21
C GLN A 229 19.58 35.80 11.41
N THR A 230 18.97 34.62 11.58
CA THR A 230 17.57 34.53 12.03
C THR A 230 17.58 34.20 13.51
N THR A 231 17.14 35.18 14.29
CA THR A 231 16.88 35.08 15.73
C THR A 231 15.77 34.05 15.95
N VAL A 232 16.04 33.02 16.76
CA VAL A 232 15.06 31.99 17.12
C VAL A 232 14.59 32.22 18.56
N ASP A 233 13.27 32.21 18.72
CA ASP A 233 12.52 32.26 19.98
C ASP A 233 12.95 31.10 20.92
N PRO A 234 13.39 31.39 22.17
CA PRO A 234 14.03 30.41 23.06
C PRO A 234 13.06 29.41 23.73
N THR A 235 11.77 29.46 23.45
CA THR A 235 10.75 28.76 24.26
C THR A 235 10.31 27.39 23.72
N LEU A 236 10.85 26.97 22.57
CA LEU A 236 10.68 25.62 22.02
C LEU A 236 12.05 25.13 21.56
N ALA A 237 12.79 24.46 22.46
CA ALA A 237 14.09 23.86 22.14
C ALA A 237 13.96 23.05 20.84
N PRO A 238 14.52 23.52 19.72
CA PRO A 238 14.21 22.93 18.44
C PRO A 238 15.01 21.65 18.32
N VAL A 239 14.29 20.53 18.25
CA VAL A 239 14.80 19.17 18.03
C VAL A 239 15.73 19.10 16.80
N VAL A 240 15.70 20.12 15.93
CA VAL A 240 16.57 20.24 14.76
C VAL A 240 17.05 21.69 14.60
N TYR A 241 18.36 21.93 14.50
CA TYR A 241 18.92 23.23 14.09
C TYR A 241 20.05 23.06 13.05
N ALA A 242 20.26 24.08 12.22
CA ALA A 242 21.28 24.07 11.17
C ALA A 242 22.40 25.07 11.51
N LEU A 243 23.66 24.62 11.42
CA LEU A 243 24.84 25.44 11.67
C LEU A 243 25.97 25.01 10.71
N ASP A 244 26.59 25.97 10.01
CA ASP A 244 27.72 25.75 9.09
C ASP A 244 27.48 24.69 8.00
N GLY A 245 26.27 24.64 7.44
CA GLY A 245 25.91 23.66 6.40
C GLY A 245 25.70 22.23 6.92
N LYS A 246 25.64 22.06 8.26
CA LYS A 246 25.35 20.80 8.94
C LYS A 246 24.00 20.90 9.64
N ILE A 247 23.29 19.77 9.71
CA ILE A 247 22.02 19.67 10.45
C ILE A 247 22.28 18.90 11.75
N TYR A 248 21.90 19.48 12.88
CA TYR A 248 22.00 18.90 14.21
C TYR A 248 20.61 18.49 14.66
N ILE A 249 20.45 17.21 15.01
CA ILE A 249 19.19 16.63 15.49
C ILE A 249 19.38 16.17 16.93
N GLN A 250 18.68 16.80 17.87
CA GLN A 250 18.68 16.42 19.27
C GLN A 250 17.73 15.24 19.49
N THR A 251 18.26 14.03 19.69
CA THR A 251 17.45 12.85 20.02
C THR A 251 17.54 12.53 21.52
N ALA A 252 16.65 11.66 22.03
CA ALA A 252 16.70 11.17 23.40
C ALA A 252 18.00 10.41 23.76
N VAL A 253 18.77 10.01 22.73
CA VAL A 253 20.01 9.22 22.87
C VAL A 253 21.27 10.08 22.63
N GLY A 254 21.11 11.32 22.15
CA GLY A 254 22.23 12.23 21.86
C GLY A 254 22.00 13.10 20.62
N VAL A 255 23.01 13.87 20.24
CA VAL A 255 22.98 14.74 19.05
C VAL A 255 23.49 14.00 17.83
N VAL A 256 22.66 13.92 16.79
CA VAL A 256 23.03 13.36 15.48
C VAL A 256 23.39 14.51 14.54
N VAL A 257 24.56 14.43 13.91
CA VAL A 257 25.01 15.42 12.92
C VAL A 257 24.87 14.81 11.53
N VAL A 258 24.11 15.49 10.67
CA VAL A 258 23.93 15.12 9.26
C VAL A 258 24.72 16.09 8.39
N GLU A 259 25.69 15.54 7.64
CA GLU A 259 26.53 16.29 6.70
C GLU A 259 26.23 15.86 5.26
N GLY A 260 26.05 16.80 4.34
CA GLY A 260 25.80 16.50 2.94
C GLY A 260 25.90 17.74 2.06
N LYS A 261 26.44 17.59 0.85
CA LYS A 261 26.64 18.71 -0.09
C LYS A 261 25.34 19.25 -0.71
N GLU A 262 24.21 18.55 -0.52
CA GLU A 262 22.90 18.92 -1.06
C GLU A 262 21.74 18.69 -0.07
N LEU A 263 21.92 19.05 1.20
CA LEU A 263 20.81 18.96 2.16
C LEU A 263 19.74 20.02 1.83
N ARG A 264 18.54 19.55 1.47
CA ARG A 264 17.35 20.40 1.26
C ARG A 264 16.35 20.12 2.37
N ALA A 265 16.02 21.15 3.15
CA ALA A 265 14.94 21.07 4.14
C ALA A 265 13.64 21.58 3.50
N TYR A 266 12.57 20.79 3.60
CA TYR A 266 11.23 21.19 3.16
C TYR A 266 10.38 21.46 4.40
N ARG A 267 9.87 22.70 4.54
CA ARG A 267 8.93 23.05 5.60
C ARG A 267 7.54 22.59 5.16
N SER A 268 6.99 21.59 5.84
CA SER A 268 5.59 21.20 5.61
C SER A 268 4.67 22.33 6.08
N LEU A 269 3.93 22.94 5.15
CA LEU A 269 2.85 23.88 5.44
C LEU A 269 1.59 23.07 5.80
N HIS A 270 1.62 22.38 6.94
CA HIS A 270 0.40 21.90 7.58
C HIS A 270 0.43 22.31 9.05
N GLN A 271 0.05 23.56 9.29
CA GLN A 271 -0.25 24.04 10.62
C GLN A 271 -1.46 24.98 10.57
N SER A 272 -2.64 24.37 10.57
CA SER A 272 -3.95 24.94 10.91
C SER A 272 -4.87 23.74 11.19
N ALA A 273 -5.57 23.54 12.30
CA ALA A 273 -5.72 24.26 13.55
C ALA A 273 -6.18 23.22 14.58
N ILE A 274 -5.50 23.10 15.72
CA ILE A 274 -6.07 22.46 16.91
C ILE A 274 -6.32 23.60 17.89
N ALA A 275 -7.54 24.12 17.86
CA ALA A 275 -8.03 25.01 18.89
C ALA A 275 -8.19 24.19 20.17
N PHE A 276 -7.35 24.49 21.17
CA PHE A 276 -7.56 24.05 22.54
C PHE A 276 -8.78 24.80 23.10
N GLU A 277 -9.94 24.16 23.09
CA GLU A 277 -11.09 24.62 23.86
C GLU A 277 -11.01 24.04 25.27
N SER A 278 -10.34 24.80 26.16
CA SER A 278 -10.28 24.51 27.59
C SER A 278 -11.60 24.93 28.24
N GLN A 279 -12.60 24.05 28.32
CA GLN A 279 -13.76 24.31 29.17
C GLN A 279 -13.45 23.93 30.61
N SER A 280 -13.26 24.99 31.40
CA SER A 280 -13.19 25.00 32.84
C SER A 280 -14.61 24.82 33.39
N THR A 281 -14.94 23.67 33.96
CA THR A 281 -16.22 23.50 34.68
C THR A 281 -15.98 23.72 36.17
N THR A 282 -16.28 24.94 36.60
CA THR A 282 -16.31 25.40 37.98
C THR A 282 -17.41 24.67 38.75
N ALA A 283 -17.03 23.94 39.79
CA ALA A 283 -17.97 23.35 40.75
C ALA A 283 -18.58 24.48 41.63
N ALA A 284 -19.85 24.78 41.40
CA ALA A 284 -20.62 25.66 42.28
C ALA A 284 -21.24 24.84 43.41
N VAL A 285 -20.66 24.98 44.60
CA VAL A 285 -21.22 24.55 45.89
C VAL A 285 -22.48 25.36 46.15
N SER A 286 -23.64 24.70 46.15
CA SER A 286 -24.89 25.27 46.69
C SER A 286 -25.07 24.77 48.12
N GLN A 287 -24.60 25.56 49.08
CA GLN A 287 -25.12 25.55 50.44
C GLN A 287 -26.19 26.63 50.52
N ARG A 288 -27.36 26.32 51.11
CA ARG A 288 -28.03 27.18 52.12
C ARG A 288 -29.36 26.57 52.62
N PRO A 289 -29.94 27.08 53.73
CA PRO A 289 -30.08 26.26 54.95
C PRO A 289 -31.50 26.26 55.54
N ARG A 290 -31.63 25.51 56.65
CA ARG A 290 -32.71 25.51 57.66
C ARG A 290 -34.07 24.97 57.25
#